data_AF-A0A2G6FYD7-F1
#
_entry.id   AF-A0A2G6FYD7-F1
#
_cell.length_a   1.000
_cell.length_b   1.000
_cell.length_c   1.000
_cell.angle_alpha   90.00
_cell.angle_beta   90.00
_cell.angle_gamma   90.00
#
_symmetry.space_group_name_H-M   'P 1'
#
loop_
_entity.id
_entity.type
_entity.pdbx_description
1 polymer ?
#
loop_
_entity_poly.entity_id
_entity_poly.type
_entity_poly.pdbx_seq_one_letter_code
_entity_poly.pdbx_strand_id
1 'polypeptide(L)'
;MTNRKHAVQVFSDSAYIVNCFQQKWYVGWLKRNWQNSKKQPVENRDLWEAILNLVKLHPSVSFYKVKGHLNIDDEAAIKKWHAKFKADYNIDMPYDVYKTAVAYNNRADALANVGIEQLKENDNE
;
A
#
# COMPACT_ATOMS: atom_id res chain seq x y z
N MET A 1 21.96 16.10 -3.10
CA MET A 1 21.21 15.09 -2.31
C MET A 1 21.78 13.72 -2.62
N THR A 2 22.39 13.04 -1.65
CA THR A 2 22.94 11.69 -1.86
C THR A 2 21.81 10.69 -2.05
N ASN A 3 21.72 10.09 -3.25
CA ASN A 3 20.76 9.04 -3.58
C ASN A 3 21.05 7.79 -2.73
N ARG A 4 20.45 7.71 -1.53
CA ARG A 4 20.64 6.55 -0.65
C ARG A 4 19.73 5.41 -1.10
N LYS A 5 20.33 4.49 -1.84
CA LYS A 5 19.74 3.23 -2.27
C LYS A 5 19.56 2.28 -1.09
N HIS A 6 18.46 2.42 -0.36
CA HIS A 6 18.09 1.53 0.74
C HIS A 6 17.11 0.45 0.29
N ALA A 7 17.18 -0.72 0.92
CA ALA A 7 16.08 -1.67 0.89
C ALA A 7 14.86 -1.06 1.61
N VAL A 8 13.70 -1.07 0.98
CA VAL A 8 12.46 -0.46 1.48
C VAL A 8 11.41 -1.54 1.72
N GLN A 9 10.72 -1.45 2.85
CA GLN A 9 9.55 -2.27 3.16
C GLN A 9 8.33 -1.36 3.24
N VAL A 10 7.30 -1.69 2.46
CA VAL A 10 6.05 -0.94 2.39
C VAL A 10 4.94 -1.78 3.00
N PHE A 11 4.29 -1.25 4.03
CA PHE A 11 3.19 -1.88 4.72
C PHE A 11 1.90 -1.14 4.38
N SER A 12 1.03 -1.81 3.63
CA SER A 12 -0.22 -1.22 3.17
C SER A 12 -1.40 -2.14 3.42
N ASP A 13 -2.54 -1.59 3.78
CA ASP A 13 -3.82 -2.29 3.80
C ASP A 13 -4.57 -2.23 2.46
N SER A 14 -3.98 -1.68 1.40
CA SER A 14 -4.53 -1.76 0.05
C SER A 14 -4.20 -3.10 -0.59
N ALA A 15 -5.23 -3.94 -0.80
CA ALA A 15 -5.04 -5.21 -1.50
C ALA A 15 -4.58 -4.97 -2.94
N TYR A 16 -5.05 -3.89 -3.56
CA TYR A 16 -4.75 -3.55 -4.94
C TYR A 16 -3.26 -3.24 -5.13
N ILE A 17 -2.68 -2.39 -4.27
CA ILE A 17 -1.25 -2.08 -4.31
C ILE A 17 -0.41 -3.33 -4.01
N VAL A 18 -0.69 -4.00 -2.89
CA VAL A 18 0.13 -5.13 -2.43
C VAL A 18 0.10 -6.29 -3.44
N ASN A 19 -1.09 -6.66 -3.93
CA ASN A 19 -1.22 -7.75 -4.91
C ASN A 19 -0.55 -7.40 -6.23
N CYS A 20 -0.65 -6.14 -6.70
CA CYS A 20 0.02 -5.73 -7.93
C CYS A 20 1.52 -5.96 -7.88
N PHE A 21 2.18 -5.60 -6.77
CA PHE A 21 3.63 -5.79 -6.63
C PHE A 21 4.00 -7.26 -6.39
N GLN A 22 3.28 -7.96 -5.52
CA GLN A 22 3.56 -9.37 -5.22
C GLN A 22 3.33 -10.28 -6.44
N GLN A 23 2.26 -10.06 -7.19
CA GLN A 23 1.88 -10.86 -8.36
C GLN A 23 2.35 -10.24 -9.69
N LYS A 24 3.08 -9.12 -9.64
CA LYS A 24 3.67 -8.43 -10.79
C LYS A 24 2.67 -8.04 -11.88
N TRP A 25 1.47 -7.59 -11.51
CA TRP A 25 0.44 -7.18 -12.49
C TRP A 25 0.94 -6.08 -13.42
N TYR A 26 1.68 -5.12 -12.88
CA TYR A 26 2.28 -4.00 -13.61
C TYR A 26 3.15 -4.45 -14.79
N VAL A 27 3.81 -5.62 -14.72
CA VAL A 27 4.58 -6.16 -15.83
C VAL A 27 3.68 -6.49 -17.01
N GLY A 28 2.51 -7.08 -16.75
CA GLY A 28 1.51 -7.36 -17.76
C GLY A 28 0.89 -6.09 -18.33
N TRP A 29 0.63 -5.09 -17.48
CA TRP A 29 0.11 -3.80 -17.92
C TRP A 29 1.09 -3.09 -18.86
N LEU A 30 2.37 -3.00 -18.49
CA LEU A 30 3.41 -2.39 -19.33
C LEU A 30 3.53 -3.09 -20.70
N LYS A 31 3.48 -4.43 -20.73
CA LYS A 31 3.50 -5.21 -21.98
C LYS A 31 2.28 -5.00 -22.87
N ARG A 32 1.12 -4.71 -22.28
CA ARG A 32 -0.16 -4.50 -22.99
C ARG A 32 -0.53 -3.03 -23.10
N ASN A 33 0.46 -2.13 -23.10
CA ASN A 33 0.26 -0.68 -23.20
C ASN A 33 -0.81 -0.15 -22.22
N TRP A 34 -0.67 -0.54 -20.95
CA TRP A 34 -1.57 -0.16 -19.84
C TRP A 34 -3.00 -0.69 -19.94
N GLN A 35 -3.16 -1.92 -20.44
CA GLN A 35 -4.43 -2.65 -20.42
C GLN A 35 -4.45 -3.79 -19.39
N ASN A 36 -5.56 -3.87 -18.66
CA ASN A 36 -5.84 -4.96 -17.72
C ASN A 36 -6.18 -6.29 -18.45
N SER A 37 -6.44 -7.36 -17.70
CA SER A 37 -6.77 -8.67 -18.29
C SER A 37 -8.07 -8.68 -19.12
N LYS A 38 -8.96 -7.73 -18.87
CA LYS A 38 -10.20 -7.50 -19.62
C LYS A 38 -10.02 -6.55 -20.81
N LYS A 39 -8.78 -6.19 -21.16
CA LYS A 39 -8.41 -5.24 -22.23
C LYS A 39 -8.91 -3.80 -21.99
N GLN A 40 -9.30 -3.47 -20.77
CA GLN A 40 -9.69 -2.10 -20.40
C GLN A 40 -8.46 -1.32 -19.94
N PRO A 41 -8.45 0.02 -20.08
CA PRO A 41 -7.44 0.87 -19.48
C PRO A 41 -7.28 0.58 -17.98
N VAL A 42 -6.04 0.53 -17.51
CA VAL A 42 -5.75 0.45 -16.07
C VAL A 42 -6.15 1.77 -15.42
N GLU A 43 -6.94 1.69 -14.36
CA GLU A 43 -7.34 2.86 -13.56
C GLU A 43 -6.11 3.51 -12.90
N ASN A 44 -6.12 4.84 -12.83
CA ASN A 44 -5.08 5.65 -12.16
C ASN A 44 -3.66 5.35 -12.69
N ARG A 45 -3.54 5.21 -14.02
CA ARG A 45 -2.28 4.90 -14.72
C ARG A 45 -1.16 5.87 -14.33
N ASP A 46 -1.47 7.15 -14.27
CA ASP A 46 -0.55 8.23 -13.90
C ASP A 46 0.07 8.01 -12.51
N LEU A 47 -0.77 7.64 -11.52
CA LEU A 47 -0.30 7.30 -10.18
C LEU A 47 0.56 6.03 -10.18
N TRP A 48 0.17 5.02 -10.96
CA TRP A 48 0.99 3.82 -11.13
C TRP A 48 2.35 4.11 -11.76
N GLU A 49 2.40 4.94 -12.80
CA GLU A 49 3.65 5.37 -13.43
C GLU A 49 4.57 6.07 -12.42
N ALA A 50 4.01 6.96 -11.58
CA ALA A 50 4.76 7.63 -10.51
C ALA A 50 5.33 6.64 -9.49
N ILE A 51 4.51 5.73 -8.95
CA ILE A 51 4.95 4.73 -7.96
C ILE A 51 6.02 3.81 -8.57
N LEU A 52 5.82 3.31 -9.80
CA LEU A 52 6.79 2.44 -10.46
C LEU A 52 8.13 3.13 -10.69
N ASN A 53 8.12 4.43 -10.99
CA ASN A 53 9.35 5.20 -11.14
C ASN A 53 10.09 5.36 -9.81
N LEU A 54 9.38 5.62 -8.70
CA LEU A 54 9.97 5.69 -7.37
C LEU A 54 10.54 4.33 -6.93
N VAL A 55 9.78 3.24 -7.12
CA VAL A 55 10.22 1.89 -6.74
C VAL A 55 11.52 1.49 -7.45
N LYS A 56 11.71 1.88 -8.73
CA LYS A 56 12.94 1.61 -9.49
C LYS A 56 14.18 2.32 -8.94
N LEU A 57 14.02 3.37 -8.15
CA LEU A 57 15.17 4.09 -7.55
C LEU A 57 15.83 3.28 -6.44
N HIS A 58 15.09 2.33 -5.86
CA HIS A 58 15.55 1.51 -4.74
C HIS A 58 16.03 0.13 -5.23
N PRO A 59 17.12 -0.40 -4.64
CA PRO A 59 17.67 -1.70 -5.02
C PRO A 59 16.74 -2.86 -4.68
N SER A 60 15.90 -2.70 -3.65
CA SER A 60 14.90 -3.68 -3.24
C SER A 60 13.73 -2.97 -2.58
N VAL A 61 12.52 -3.29 -3.01
CA VAL A 61 11.28 -2.84 -2.37
C VAL A 61 10.38 -4.05 -2.17
N SER A 62 9.91 -4.27 -0.95
CA SER A 62 8.98 -5.34 -0.61
C SER A 62 7.68 -4.77 -0.09
N PHE A 63 6.55 -5.34 -0.53
CA PHE A 63 5.22 -4.91 -0.15
C PHE A 63 4.56 -5.98 0.70
N TYR A 64 3.97 -5.56 1.81
CA TYR A 64 3.33 -6.44 2.78
C TYR A 64 1.94 -5.93 3.11
N LYS A 65 0.98 -6.86 3.15
CA LYS A 65 -0.40 -6.55 3.51
C LYS A 65 -0.50 -6.44 5.03
N VAL A 66 -0.95 -5.30 5.53
CA VAL A 66 -1.45 -5.18 6.91
C VAL A 66 -2.98 -5.23 6.91
N LYS A 67 -3.56 -5.53 8.06
CA LYS A 67 -5.01 -5.54 8.21
C LYS A 67 -5.47 -4.08 8.39
N GLY A 68 -6.31 -3.61 7.47
CA GLY A 68 -6.91 -2.28 7.53
C GLY A 68 -8.05 -2.19 8.54
N HIS A 69 -8.35 -0.94 8.92
CA HIS A 69 -9.46 -0.54 9.81
C HIS A 69 -9.50 -1.29 11.15
N LEU A 70 -8.33 -1.61 11.72
CA LEU A 70 -8.29 -2.14 13.08
C LEU A 70 -8.41 -0.99 14.08
N ASN A 71 -9.20 -1.19 15.14
CA ASN A 71 -9.18 -0.30 16.29
C ASN A 71 -7.81 -0.41 16.99
N ILE A 72 -7.10 0.70 17.12
CA ILE A 72 -5.75 0.74 17.68
C ILE A 72 -5.73 0.48 19.21
N ASP A 73 -6.88 0.68 19.85
CA ASP A 73 -7.08 0.46 21.28
C ASP A 73 -7.50 -0.98 21.59
N ASP A 74 -7.92 -1.75 20.58
CA ASP A 74 -8.21 -3.19 20.73
C ASP A 74 -6.91 -4.00 20.62
N GLU A 75 -6.18 -4.10 21.73
CA GLU A 75 -4.92 -4.83 21.77
C GLU A 75 -5.06 -6.30 21.36
N ALA A 76 -6.17 -6.95 21.71
CA ALA A 76 -6.39 -8.36 21.40
C ALA A 76 -6.49 -8.56 19.88
N ALA A 77 -7.21 -7.67 19.19
CA ALA A 77 -7.27 -7.66 17.74
C ALA A 77 -5.88 -7.39 17.11
N ILE A 78 -5.13 -6.39 17.59
CA ILE A 78 -3.78 -6.11 17.06
C ILE A 78 -2.85 -7.31 17.25
N LYS A 79 -2.82 -7.93 18.44
CA LYS A 79 -1.99 -9.11 18.73
C LYS A 79 -2.34 -10.30 17.83
N LYS A 80 -3.64 -10.56 17.61
CA LYS A 80 -4.10 -11.60 16.68
C LYS A 80 -3.59 -11.36 15.25
N TRP A 81 -3.76 -10.15 14.74
CA TRP A 81 -3.37 -9.83 13.36
C TRP A 81 -1.85 -9.70 13.19
N HIS A 82 -1.13 -9.29 14.21
CA HIS A 82 0.33 -9.33 14.25
C HIS A 82 0.84 -10.76 14.15
N ALA A 83 0.32 -11.69 14.95
CA ALA A 83 0.70 -13.10 14.88
C ALA A 83 0.43 -13.70 13.49
N LYS A 84 -0.74 -13.40 12.91
CA LYS A 84 -1.05 -13.82 11.54
C LYS A 84 -0.10 -13.20 10.51
N PHE A 85 0.22 -11.92 10.62
CA PHE A 85 1.15 -11.24 9.72
C PHE A 85 2.54 -11.91 9.73
N LYS A 86 3.06 -12.23 10.92
CA LYS A 86 4.34 -12.93 11.04
C LYS A 86 4.31 -14.30 10.36
N ALA A 87 3.21 -15.04 10.52
CA ALA A 87 3.04 -16.34 9.88
C ALA A 87 2.92 -16.23 8.34
N ASP A 88 2.13 -15.29 7.84
CA ASP A 88 1.88 -15.13 6.40
C ASP A 88 3.15 -14.72 5.62
N TYR A 89 4.01 -13.90 6.24
CA TYR A 89 5.19 -13.33 5.58
C TYR A 89 6.52 -13.91 6.06
N ASN A 90 6.52 -14.74 7.10
CA ASN A 90 7.73 -15.23 7.77
C ASN A 90 8.68 -14.08 8.17
N ILE A 91 8.11 -13.00 8.73
CA ILE A 91 8.84 -11.82 9.18
C ILE A 91 8.56 -11.62 10.67
N ASP A 92 9.63 -11.56 11.47
CA ASP A 92 9.52 -11.24 12.90
C ASP A 92 9.57 -9.73 13.13
N MET A 93 8.50 -9.04 12.72
CA MET A 93 8.33 -7.62 12.99
C MET A 93 8.01 -7.40 14.48
N PRO A 94 8.63 -6.42 15.18
CA PRO A 94 8.24 -6.06 16.53
C PRO A 94 6.77 -5.60 16.63
N TYR A 95 6.09 -5.93 17.73
CA TYR A 95 4.68 -5.59 17.94
C TYR A 95 4.39 -4.10 17.78
N ASP A 96 5.20 -3.23 18.39
CA ASP A 96 4.98 -1.78 18.33
C ASP A 96 5.13 -1.23 16.91
N VAL A 97 6.08 -1.77 16.13
CA VAL A 97 6.26 -1.40 14.72
C VAL A 97 5.04 -1.82 13.90
N TYR A 98 4.50 -3.01 14.14
CA TYR A 98 3.27 -3.47 13.49
C TYR A 98 2.08 -2.58 13.86
N LYS A 99 1.91 -2.28 15.15
CA LYS A 99 0.85 -1.39 15.67
C LYS A 99 0.95 -0.01 15.02
N THR A 100 2.14 0.57 14.93
CA THR A 100 2.38 1.85 14.24
C THR A 100 2.03 1.78 12.76
N ALA A 101 2.41 0.71 12.05
CA ALA A 101 2.07 0.55 10.64
C ALA A 101 0.55 0.50 10.40
N VAL A 102 -0.19 -0.19 11.26
CA VAL A 102 -1.67 -0.20 11.24
C VAL A 102 -2.23 1.19 11.49
N ALA A 103 -1.73 1.91 12.51
CA ALA A 103 -2.18 3.27 12.82
C ALA A 103 -1.95 4.24 11.64
N TYR A 104 -0.82 4.12 10.93
CA TYR A 104 -0.54 4.96 9.76
C TYR A 104 -1.44 4.63 8.56
N ASN A 105 -1.83 3.37 8.36
CA ASN A 105 -2.80 3.02 7.33
C ASN A 105 -4.18 3.59 7.66
N ASN A 106 -4.66 3.43 8.90
CA ASN A 106 -5.91 4.07 9.34
C ASN A 106 -5.89 5.60 9.15
N ARG A 107 -4.74 6.25 9.42
CA ARG A 107 -4.59 7.68 9.20
C ARG A 107 -4.60 8.05 7.71
N ALA A 108 -3.98 7.24 6.85
CA ALA A 108 -3.99 7.46 5.41
C ALA A 108 -5.42 7.40 4.86
N ASP A 109 -6.23 6.44 5.31
CA ASP A 109 -7.66 6.36 4.94
C ASP A 109 -8.45 7.59 5.40
N ALA A 110 -8.25 8.02 6.65
CA ALA A 110 -8.94 9.20 7.17
C ALA A 110 -8.59 10.46 6.36
N LEU A 111 -7.31 10.64 6.01
CA LEU A 111 -6.87 11.76 5.17
C LEU A 111 -7.41 11.69 3.74
N ALA A 112 -7.51 10.48 3.17
CA ALA A 112 -8.11 10.29 1.86
C ALA A 112 -9.59 10.68 1.85
N ASN A 113 -10.35 10.30 2.89
CA ASN A 113 -11.75 10.68 3.03
C ASN A 113 -11.92 12.20 3.14
N VAL A 114 -11.09 12.88 3.94
CA VAL A 114 -11.10 14.35 4.04
C VAL A 114 -10.85 14.99 2.68
N GLY A 115 -9.86 14.52 1.92
CA GLY A 115 -9.59 15.05 0.58
C GLY A 115 -10.75 14.84 -0.39
N ILE A 116 -11.42 13.69 -0.33
CA ILE A 116 -12.60 13.40 -1.15
C ILE A 116 -13.77 14.32 -0.78
N GLU A 117 -13.99 14.58 0.51
CA GLU A 117 -15.03 15.49 0.99
C GLU A 117 -14.77 16.94 0.51
N GLN A 118 -13.53 17.42 0.64
CA GLN A 118 -13.14 18.75 0.16
C GLN A 118 -13.36 18.92 -1.36
N LEU A 119 -13.04 17.91 -2.16
CA LEU A 119 -13.28 17.95 -3.60
C LEU A 119 -14.78 18.03 -3.93
N LYS A 120 -15.61 17.28 -3.21
CA LYS A 120 -17.07 17.33 -3.38
C LYS A 120 -17.65 18.69 -3.00
N GLU A 121 -17.14 19.34 -1.95
CA GLU A 121 -17.57 20.68 -1.57
C GLU A 121 -17.23 21.69 -2.68
N ASN A 122 -16.00 21.64 -3.21
CA ASN A 122 -15.55 22.55 -4.27
C ASN A 122 -16.27 22.34 -5.62
N ASP A 123 -16.71 21.12 -5.94
CA ASP A 123 -17.48 20.84 -7.17
C ASP A 123 -18.96 21.28 -7.08
N ASN A 124 -19.43 21.65 -5.88
CA ASN A 124 -20.79 22.12 -5.61
C ASN A 124 -20.91 23.65 -5.43
N GLU A 125 -19.81 24.40 -5.55
CA GLU A 125 -19.75 25.88 -5.63
C GLU A 125 -19.62 26.37 -7.09
#